data_AF-A0A3N5NXZ7-F1
#
_entry.id   AF-A0A3N5NXZ7-F1
#
_cell.length_a   1.000
_cell.length_b   1.000
_cell.length_c   1.000
_cell.angle_alpha   90.00
_cell.angle_beta   90.00
_cell.angle_gamma   90.00
#
_symmetry.space_group_name_H-M   'P 1'
#
loop_
_entity.id
_entity.type
_entity.pdbx_description
1 polymer ?
#
loop_
_entity_poly.entity_id
_entity_poly.type
_entity_poly.pdbx_seq_one_letter_code
_entity_poly.pdbx_strand_id
1 'polypeptide(L)'
;MGKLIRIPVLPVLLVLSTVLPAQDEEEYNQVRYTPEYEFREGIFANFDMVKANDPIPPARIVTEVDLFDREFYDKVTAAKEITLYDENGVREVMNTSNIWGYGRNGVLYINVGGSFHRISFLGSISHFVASISTYNPHYYDPYYYNP
;
A
#
# COMPACT_ATOMS: atom_id res chain seq x y z
N MET A 1 -26.76 39.69 -56.96
CA MET A 1 -25.31 39.83 -56.67
C MET A 1 -25.08 39.42 -55.22
N GLY A 2 -24.83 38.13 -54.97
CA GLY A 2 -24.78 37.55 -53.62
C GLY A 2 -23.40 37.72 -52.98
N LYS A 3 -23.35 38.27 -51.76
CA LYS A 3 -22.11 38.34 -50.97
C LYS A 3 -21.94 37.03 -50.20
N LEU A 4 -20.91 36.26 -50.54
CA LEU A 4 -20.42 35.16 -49.71
C LEU A 4 -19.91 35.74 -48.39
N ILE A 5 -20.55 35.37 -47.28
CA ILE A 5 -20.09 35.67 -45.93
C ILE A 5 -18.97 34.67 -45.62
N ARG A 6 -17.72 35.16 -45.60
CA ARG A 6 -16.57 34.37 -45.13
C ARG A 6 -16.59 34.35 -43.61
N ILE A 7 -17.09 33.28 -43.03
CA ILE A 7 -16.97 33.02 -41.60
C ILE A 7 -15.49 32.74 -41.31
N PRO A 8 -14.82 33.52 -40.44
CA PRO A 8 -13.46 33.18 -40.04
C PRO A 8 -13.54 31.88 -39.23
N VAL A 9 -12.88 30.82 -39.69
CA VAL A 9 -12.87 29.49 -39.03
C VAL A 9 -11.99 29.49 -37.77
N LEU A 10 -11.10 30.47 -37.65
CA LEU A 10 -10.08 30.57 -36.61
C LEU A 10 -10.58 30.89 -35.17
N PRO A 11 -11.61 31.72 -34.93
CA PRO A 11 -12.10 31.95 -33.57
C PRO A 11 -12.96 30.77 -33.08
N VAL A 12 -13.59 30.02 -33.98
CA VAL A 12 -14.44 28.86 -33.62
C VAL A 12 -13.60 27.70 -33.08
N LEU A 13 -12.39 27.50 -33.60
CA LEU A 13 -11.47 26.48 -33.08
C LEU A 13 -10.94 26.82 -31.67
N LEU A 14 -10.78 28.10 -31.34
CA LEU A 14 -10.25 28.55 -30.04
C LEU A 14 -11.28 28.44 -28.90
N VAL A 15 -12.57 28.52 -29.21
CA VAL A 15 -13.64 28.31 -28.22
C VAL A 15 -13.91 26.81 -27.97
N LEU A 16 -13.54 25.93 -28.92
CA LEU A 16 -13.75 24.48 -28.75
C LEU A 16 -12.71 23.83 -27.82
N SER A 17 -11.56 24.46 -27.62
CA SER A 17 -10.52 23.98 -26.70
C SER A 17 -10.88 24.17 -25.21
N THR A 18 -11.86 25.00 -24.87
CA THR A 18 -12.24 25.22 -23.44
C THR A 18 -13.25 24.22 -22.92
N VAL A 19 -13.69 23.25 -23.73
CA VAL A 19 -14.74 22.27 -23.36
C VAL A 19 -14.20 20.84 -23.22
N LEU A 20 -12.88 20.66 -23.24
CA LEU A 20 -12.26 19.40 -22.85
C LEU A 20 -12.06 19.42 -21.32
N PRO A 21 -12.79 18.60 -20.53
CA PRO A 21 -12.33 18.23 -19.20
C PRO A 21 -11.07 17.36 -19.35
N ALA A 22 -9.93 18.00 -19.63
CA ALA A 22 -8.62 17.37 -19.78
C ALA A 22 -7.52 18.18 -19.06
N GLN A 23 -7.91 18.95 -18.03
CA GLN A 23 -7.01 19.71 -17.17
C GLN A 23 -7.40 19.62 -15.69
N ASP A 24 -7.92 18.46 -15.27
CA ASP A 24 -7.72 18.08 -13.87
C ASP A 24 -6.37 17.38 -13.84
N GLU A 25 -5.34 18.19 -13.64
CA GLU A 25 -4.04 17.73 -13.23
C GLU A 25 -4.25 16.73 -12.10
N GLU A 26 -3.90 15.46 -12.32
CA GLU A 26 -3.59 14.56 -11.23
C GLU A 26 -2.37 15.17 -10.52
N GLU A 27 -2.62 16.21 -9.72
CA GLU A 27 -1.78 16.56 -8.60
C GLU A 27 -1.78 15.30 -7.76
N TYR A 28 -0.81 14.42 -8.04
CA TYR A 28 -0.45 13.32 -7.18
C TYR A 28 -0.54 13.90 -5.78
N ASN A 29 -1.48 13.40 -4.98
CA ASN A 29 -1.58 13.68 -3.55
C ASN A 29 -0.25 13.23 -2.94
N GLN A 30 0.78 14.07 -3.06
CA GLN A 30 2.10 13.82 -2.55
C GLN A 30 1.97 14.07 -1.06
N VAL A 31 1.64 13.00 -0.35
CA VAL A 31 1.60 13.01 1.10
C VAL A 31 3.01 13.30 1.57
N ARG A 32 3.20 14.48 2.15
CA ARG A 32 4.49 14.89 2.69
C ARG A 32 4.76 14.05 3.93
N TYR A 33 5.64 13.06 3.81
CA TYR A 33 6.17 12.33 4.96
C TYR A 33 7.12 13.26 5.72
N THR A 34 6.62 13.85 6.80
CA THR A 34 7.44 14.54 7.80
C THR A 34 7.77 13.56 8.92
N PRO A 35 8.78 13.83 9.77
CA PRO A 35 9.05 13.01 10.95
C PRO A 35 7.83 12.85 11.89
N GLU A 36 6.88 13.78 11.82
CA GLU A 36 5.63 13.80 12.58
C GLU A 36 4.47 13.10 11.85
N TYR A 37 4.71 12.52 10.66
CA TYR A 37 3.68 11.80 9.93
C TYR A 37 3.36 10.48 10.62
N GLU A 38 2.10 10.31 11.03
CA GLU A 38 1.63 9.11 11.72
C GLU A 38 0.76 8.24 10.81
N PHE A 39 1.14 6.97 10.70
CA PHE A 39 0.29 5.96 10.06
C PHE A 39 -0.87 5.59 10.97
N ARG A 40 -2.07 5.52 10.40
CA ARG A 40 -3.26 5.04 11.09
C ARG A 40 -3.09 3.59 11.50
N GLU A 41 -3.75 3.22 12.60
CA GLU A 41 -3.82 1.83 13.08
C GLU A 41 -4.55 0.94 12.08
N GLY A 42 -3.91 -0.16 11.69
CA GLY A 42 -4.57 -1.23 10.96
C GLY A 42 -3.71 -1.89 9.89
N ILE A 43 -4.33 -2.78 9.12
CA ILE A 43 -3.66 -3.56 8.07
C ILE A 43 -3.74 -2.83 6.73
N PHE A 44 -2.58 -2.62 6.10
CA PHE A 44 -2.47 -2.16 4.73
C PHE A 44 -2.35 -3.40 3.82
N ALA A 45 -3.44 -3.74 3.12
CA ALA A 45 -3.45 -4.89 2.23
C ALA A 45 -2.52 -4.70 1.02
N ASN A 46 -2.42 -3.47 0.52
CA ASN A 46 -1.59 -3.11 -0.63
C ASN A 46 -0.95 -1.72 -0.44
N PHE A 47 -0.05 -1.36 -1.35
CA PHE A 47 0.68 -0.11 -1.27
C PHE A 47 -0.19 1.13 -1.51
N ASP A 48 -1.30 1.02 -2.23
CA ASP A 48 -2.20 2.15 -2.45
C ASP A 48 -2.86 2.60 -1.14
N MET A 49 -3.22 1.65 -0.26
CA MET A 49 -3.72 1.94 1.09
C MET A 49 -2.67 2.66 1.94
N VAL A 50 -1.38 2.35 1.76
CA VAL A 50 -0.27 3.02 2.47
C VAL A 50 -0.14 4.47 2.02
N LYS A 51 -0.20 4.71 0.70
CA LYS A 51 -0.17 6.07 0.14
C LYS A 51 -1.36 6.90 0.62
N ALA A 52 -2.53 6.29 0.71
CA ALA A 52 -3.75 6.93 1.20
C ALA A 52 -3.81 7.01 2.74
N ASN A 53 -2.94 6.30 3.45
CA ASN A 53 -3.00 6.07 4.90
C ASN A 53 -4.39 5.65 5.37
N ASP A 54 -4.95 4.69 4.64
CA ASP A 54 -6.30 4.17 4.82
C ASP A 54 -6.24 2.65 5.07
N PRO A 55 -5.84 2.22 6.28
CA PRO A 55 -5.74 0.81 6.61
C PRO A 55 -7.11 0.20 6.95
N ILE A 56 -7.18 -1.14 6.88
CA ILE A 56 -8.29 -1.89 7.46
C ILE A 56 -8.15 -1.82 8.98
N PRO A 57 -9.11 -1.21 9.71
CA PRO A 57 -9.00 -1.01 11.15
C PRO A 57 -9.04 -2.35 11.90
N PRO A 58 -8.39 -2.44 13.07
CA PRO A 58 -8.29 -3.69 13.82
C PRO A 58 -9.66 -4.24 14.26
N ALA A 59 -10.67 -3.38 14.42
CA ALA A 59 -12.05 -3.77 14.72
C ALA A 59 -12.72 -4.60 13.59
N ARG A 60 -12.20 -4.56 12.37
CA ARG A 60 -12.67 -5.37 11.23
C ARG A 60 -11.96 -6.72 11.12
N ILE A 61 -10.98 -6.99 11.98
CA ILE A 61 -10.26 -8.26 12.03
C ILE A 61 -11.02 -9.25 12.90
N VAL A 62 -11.34 -10.42 12.34
CA VAL A 62 -11.98 -11.50 13.09
C VAL A 62 -10.90 -12.27 13.83
N THR A 63 -10.80 -12.06 15.13
CA THR A 63 -9.78 -12.65 16.00
C THR A 63 -10.25 -12.73 17.45
N GLU A 64 -9.70 -13.69 18.20
CA GLU A 64 -9.87 -13.78 19.66
C GLU A 64 -8.83 -12.94 20.43
N VAL A 65 -7.85 -12.39 19.73
CA VAL A 65 -6.80 -11.55 20.33
C VAL A 65 -7.40 -10.20 20.76
N ASP A 66 -7.07 -9.77 21.97
CA ASP A 66 -7.48 -8.46 22.49
C ASP A 66 -6.93 -7.32 21.62
N LEU A 67 -7.80 -6.40 21.20
CA LEU A 67 -7.45 -5.23 20.39
C LEU A 67 -6.42 -4.32 21.05
N PHE A 68 -6.35 -4.33 22.39
CA PHE A 68 -5.39 -3.53 23.16
C PHE A 68 -4.09 -4.28 23.47
N ASP A 69 -3.96 -5.52 23.00
CA ASP A 69 -2.76 -6.33 23.23
C ASP A 69 -1.52 -5.66 22.60
N ARG A 70 -0.44 -5.59 23.37
CA ARG A 70 0.86 -5.10 22.87
C ARG A 70 1.43 -6.00 21.76
N GLU A 71 0.91 -7.18 21.53
CA GLU A 71 1.37 -8.08 20.48
C GLU A 71 0.24 -8.36 19.47
N PHE A 72 -0.80 -7.52 19.42
CA PHE A 72 -1.98 -7.76 18.59
C PHE A 72 -1.65 -8.14 17.14
N TYR A 73 -0.91 -7.28 16.41
CA TYR A 73 -0.57 -7.55 15.02
C TYR A 73 0.39 -8.73 14.86
N ASP A 74 1.32 -8.94 15.80
CA ASP A 74 2.23 -10.08 15.78
C ASP A 74 1.45 -11.40 15.90
N LYS A 75 0.45 -11.44 16.79
CA LYS A 75 -0.41 -12.62 17.02
C LYS A 75 -1.37 -12.86 15.85
N VAL A 76 -2.00 -11.82 15.33
CA VAL A 76 -2.93 -11.92 14.20
C VAL A 76 -2.20 -12.37 12.93
N THR A 77 -1.02 -11.83 12.67
CA THR A 77 -0.22 -12.16 11.48
C THR A 77 0.66 -13.41 11.66
N ALA A 78 0.65 -14.06 12.82
CA ALA A 78 1.30 -15.37 12.98
C ALA A 78 0.56 -16.48 12.22
N ALA A 79 -0.74 -16.30 11.98
CA ALA A 79 -1.53 -17.21 11.17
C ALA A 79 -1.20 -17.05 9.67
N LYS A 80 -1.38 -18.13 8.89
CA LYS A 80 -1.19 -18.09 7.43
C LYS A 80 -2.20 -17.20 6.71
N GLU A 81 -3.38 -17.07 7.29
CA GLU A 81 -4.48 -16.29 6.77
C GLU A 81 -5.11 -15.46 7.89
N ILE A 82 -5.60 -14.29 7.54
CA ILE A 82 -6.44 -13.45 8.39
C ILE A 82 -7.85 -13.40 7.82
N THR A 83 -8.82 -13.31 8.72
CA THR A 83 -10.22 -13.10 8.36
C THR A 83 -10.62 -11.67 8.66
N LEU A 84 -11.28 -11.03 7.72
CA LEU A 84 -11.68 -9.63 7.78
C LEU A 84 -13.17 -9.49 7.45
N TYR A 85 -13.80 -8.44 7.95
CA TYR A 85 -15.06 -7.95 7.39
C TYR A 85 -14.79 -6.80 6.41
N ASP A 86 -15.44 -6.79 5.26
CA ASP A 86 -15.45 -5.66 4.34
C ASP A 86 -16.32 -4.50 4.91
N GLU A 87 -16.45 -3.40 4.17
CA GLU A 87 -17.31 -2.26 4.59
C GLU A 87 -18.80 -2.60 4.61
N ASN A 88 -19.22 -3.63 3.87
CA ASN A 88 -20.59 -4.13 3.80
C ASN A 88 -20.85 -5.26 4.80
N GLY A 89 -19.86 -5.62 5.64
CA GLY A 89 -19.96 -6.74 6.59
C GLY A 89 -19.77 -8.13 5.98
N VAL A 90 -19.31 -8.22 4.73
CA VAL A 90 -18.96 -9.48 4.06
C VAL A 90 -17.63 -10.00 4.59
N ARG A 91 -17.58 -11.30 4.90
CA ARG A 91 -16.35 -11.95 5.38
C ARG A 91 -15.39 -12.21 4.23
N GLU A 92 -14.18 -11.71 4.35
CA GLU A 92 -13.06 -11.94 3.44
C GLU A 92 -11.92 -12.68 4.15
N VAL A 93 -11.17 -13.47 3.39
CA VAL A 93 -9.98 -14.18 3.89
C VAL A 93 -8.79 -13.77 3.03
N MET A 94 -7.70 -13.40 3.70
CA MET A 94 -6.48 -12.93 3.05
C MET A 94 -5.29 -13.71 3.58
N ASN A 95 -4.42 -14.17 2.67
CA ASN A 95 -3.13 -14.73 3.06
C ASN A 95 -2.26 -13.65 3.69
N THR A 96 -1.71 -13.92 4.87
CA THR A 96 -0.83 -12.99 5.58
C THR A 96 0.39 -12.63 4.73
N SER A 97 0.90 -13.56 3.92
CA SER A 97 2.00 -13.31 2.98
C SER A 97 1.70 -12.23 1.94
N ASN A 98 0.42 -11.95 1.67
CA ASN A 98 0.00 -10.96 0.68
C ASN A 98 -0.24 -9.59 1.29
N ILE A 99 -0.26 -9.47 2.62
CA ILE A 99 -0.37 -8.18 3.31
C ILE A 99 0.89 -7.37 3.04
N TRP A 100 0.73 -6.13 2.63
CA TRP A 100 1.85 -5.22 2.42
C TRP A 100 2.49 -4.80 3.75
N GLY A 101 1.66 -4.45 4.74
CA GLY A 101 2.14 -4.00 6.04
C GLY A 101 1.01 -3.68 7.03
N TYR A 102 1.36 -3.13 8.18
CA TYR A 102 0.40 -2.57 9.13
C TYR A 102 0.94 -1.29 9.78
N GLY A 103 0.03 -0.41 10.17
CA GLY A 103 0.32 0.78 10.96
C GLY A 103 0.05 0.51 12.43
N ARG A 104 0.97 0.97 13.29
CA ARG A 104 0.85 0.82 14.74
C ARG A 104 1.60 1.92 15.50
N ASN A 105 0.91 2.62 16.38
CA ASN A 105 1.35 3.77 17.16
C ASN A 105 2.04 4.81 16.25
N GLY A 106 1.43 5.12 15.11
CA GLY A 106 1.98 6.03 14.11
C GLY A 106 3.11 5.44 13.25
N VAL A 107 3.59 4.23 13.55
CA VAL A 107 4.74 3.61 12.89
C VAL A 107 4.30 2.58 11.85
N LEU A 108 4.95 2.59 10.70
CA LEU A 108 4.72 1.63 9.63
C LEU A 108 5.59 0.38 9.77
N TYR A 109 4.97 -0.79 9.65
CA TYR A 109 5.61 -2.09 9.60
C TYR A 109 5.34 -2.72 8.23
N ILE A 110 6.37 -3.25 7.58
CA ILE A 110 6.28 -3.83 6.24
C ILE A 110 6.55 -5.32 6.24
N ASN A 111 5.81 -6.04 5.42
CA ASN A 111 6.02 -7.46 5.21
C ASN A 111 7.15 -7.69 4.20
N VAL A 112 8.25 -8.30 4.64
CA VAL A 112 9.37 -8.70 3.79
C VAL A 112 9.72 -10.15 4.11
N GLY A 113 9.62 -11.03 3.13
CA GLY A 113 9.91 -12.46 3.32
C GLY A 113 8.94 -13.18 4.27
N GLY A 114 7.70 -12.68 4.42
CA GLY A 114 6.69 -13.27 5.30
C GLY A 114 6.84 -12.85 6.77
N SER A 115 7.62 -11.80 7.05
CA SER A 115 7.83 -11.25 8.39
C SER A 115 7.68 -9.74 8.36
N PHE A 116 7.16 -9.18 9.45
CA PHE A 116 6.88 -7.75 9.55
C PHE A 116 8.03 -7.00 10.22
N HIS A 117 8.48 -5.93 9.57
CA HIS A 117 9.64 -5.15 9.99
C HIS A 117 9.27 -3.68 10.10
N ARG A 118 9.66 -3.05 11.21
CA ARG A 118 9.48 -1.61 11.41
C ARG A 118 10.31 -0.82 10.39
N ILE A 119 9.67 0.11 9.70
CA ILE A 119 10.38 1.18 8.99
C ILE A 119 10.84 2.20 10.03
N SER A 120 12.15 2.43 10.12
CA SER A 120 12.73 3.33 11.12
C SER A 120 12.65 4.79 10.69
N PHE A 121 12.82 5.05 9.39
CA PHE A 121 12.75 6.37 8.79
C PHE A 121 12.01 6.30 7.47
N LEU A 122 11.00 7.17 7.32
CA LEU A 122 10.22 7.31 6.10
C LEU A 122 10.37 8.72 5.56
N GLY A 123 10.63 8.85 4.27
CA GLY A 123 10.82 10.12 3.57
C GLY A 123 11.06 9.89 2.09
N SER A 124 11.70 10.85 1.41
CA SER A 124 12.12 10.65 0.01
C SER A 124 13.09 9.47 -0.16
N ILE A 125 13.80 9.10 0.91
CA ILE A 125 14.56 7.86 1.04
C ILE A 125 14.08 7.19 2.32
N SER A 126 13.68 5.92 2.22
CA SER A 126 13.22 5.12 3.36
C SER A 126 14.31 4.15 3.79
N HIS A 127 14.44 3.94 5.11
CA HIS A 127 15.43 3.01 5.68
C HIS A 127 14.78 2.03 6.64
N PHE A 128 15.06 0.74 6.42
CA PHE A 128 14.70 -0.35 7.31
C PHE A 128 15.74 -1.47 7.21
N VAL A 129 15.76 -2.35 8.23
CA VAL A 129 16.64 -3.52 8.30
C VAL A 129 15.78 -4.76 8.40
N ALA A 130 16.00 -5.73 7.52
CA ALA A 130 15.33 -7.03 7.54
C ALA A 130 16.35 -8.14 7.30
N SER A 131 16.18 -9.27 8.00
CA SER A 131 16.93 -10.50 7.73
C SER A 131 15.99 -11.49 7.07
N ILE A 132 16.29 -11.86 5.83
CA ILE A 132 15.51 -12.84 5.07
C ILE A 132 16.26 -14.17 5.01
N SER A 133 15.56 -15.25 5.30
CA SER A 133 16.09 -16.60 5.05
C SER A 133 15.93 -16.91 3.56
N THR A 134 17.04 -17.24 2.90
CA THR A 134 17.04 -17.63 1.48
C THR A 134 17.51 -19.07 1.36
N TYR A 135 16.93 -19.83 0.43
CA TYR A 135 17.36 -21.20 0.12
C TYR A 135 18.31 -21.15 -1.07
N ASN A 136 19.53 -21.68 -0.90
CA ASN A 136 20.46 -21.87 -2.02
C ASN A 136 20.34 -23.32 -2.52
N PRO A 137 19.70 -23.57 -3.69
CA PRO A 137 19.58 -24.91 -4.25
C PRO A 137 20.91 -25.47 -4.78
N HIS A 138 21.96 -24.66 -4.87
CA HIS A 138 23.28 -25.02 -5.38
C HIS A 138 24.34 -25.03 -4.28
N TYR A 139 23.97 -25.54 -3.10
CA TYR A 139 24.96 -25.84 -2.08
C TYR A 139 25.90 -26.94 -2.59
N TYR A 140 27.04 -26.51 -3.14
CA TYR A 140 28.15 -27.38 -3.48
C TYR A 140 28.85 -27.75 -2.18
N ASP A 141 28.61 -28.97 -1.70
CA ASP A 141 29.35 -29.56 -0.59
C ASP A 141 30.69 -30.10 -1.14
N PRO A 142 31.84 -29.47 -0.83
CA PRO A 142 33.14 -29.90 -1.33
C PRO A 142 33.59 -31.25 -0.76
N TYR A 143 32.86 -31.83 0.18
CA TYR A 143 33.14 -33.14 0.79
C TYR A 143 32.14 -34.22 0.35
N TYR A 144 31.25 -33.95 -0.61
CA TYR A 144 30.33 -34.95 -1.14
C TYR A 144 31.07 -35.97 -2.02
N TYR A 145 31.64 -36.98 -1.38
CA TYR A 145 32.23 -38.15 -2.04
C TYR A 145 31.11 -39.12 -2.42
N ASN A 146 30.88 -39.31 -3.73
CA ASN A 146 29.93 -40.30 -4.26
C ASN A 146 30.72 -41.58 -4.64
N PRO A 147 30.73 -42.64 -3.80
CA PRO A 147 31.47 -43.88 -4.06
C PRO A 147 30.92 -44.69 -5.25
#